data_AF-A0A9P3C6N1-F1
#
_entry.id   AF-A0A9P3C6N1-F1
#
_cell.length_a   1.000
_cell.length_b   1.000
_cell.length_c   1.000
_cell.angle_alpha   90.00
_cell.angle_beta   90.00
_cell.angle_gamma   90.00
#
_symmetry.space_group_name_H-M   'P 1'
#
loop_
_entity.id
_entity.type
_entity.pdbx_description
1 polymer ?
#
loop_
_entity_poly.entity_id
_entity_poly.type
_entity_poly.pdbx_seq_one_letter_code
_entity_poly.pdbx_strand_id
1 'polypeptide(L)'
;MSDSKQAARDQTAYQLNIPASTADALKEQGEDSAKRRGKTFGPTELRFPNPKEENSMHNAGEESLNRRKHVTENIANSYRNSSS
;
A
#
# COMPACT_ATOMS: atom_id res chain seq x y z
N MET A 1 -16.10 12.59 23.32
CA MET A 1 -15.76 11.73 22.16
C MET A 1 -14.25 11.74 21.85
N SER A 2 -13.37 11.89 22.85
CA SER A 2 -11.89 11.79 22.68
C SER A 2 -11.31 10.48 23.22
N ASP A 3 -12.06 9.74 24.03
CA ASP A 3 -11.51 8.65 24.85
C ASP A 3 -11.31 7.34 24.07
N SER A 4 -12.03 7.13 22.96
CA SER A 4 -11.96 5.88 22.19
C SER A 4 -10.62 5.71 21.46
N LYS A 5 -10.02 6.80 20.97
CA LYS A 5 -8.72 6.76 20.28
C LYS A 5 -7.58 6.56 21.26
N GLN A 6 -7.68 7.12 22.46
CA GLN A 6 -6.70 6.93 23.52
C GLN A 6 -6.74 5.50 24.04
N ALA A 7 -7.95 4.98 24.33
CA ALA A 7 -8.14 3.60 24.76
C ALA A 7 -7.62 2.57 23.74
N ALA A 8 -7.82 2.81 22.44
CA ALA A 8 -7.28 1.94 21.39
C ALA A 8 -5.75 1.94 21.32
N ARG A 9 -5.10 3.09 21.57
CA ARG A 9 -3.63 3.20 21.67
C ARG A 9 -3.12 2.47 22.89
N ASP A 10 -3.76 2.65 24.04
CA ASP A 10 -3.36 2.02 25.30
C ASP A 10 -3.54 0.49 25.24
N GLN A 11 -4.62 0.01 24.62
CA GLN A 11 -4.83 -1.41 24.38
C GLN A 11 -3.78 -2.01 23.43
N THR A 12 -3.41 -1.27 22.39
CA THR A 12 -2.35 -1.71 21.46
C THR A 12 -1.00 -1.77 22.15
N ALA A 13 -0.67 -0.78 22.99
CA ALA A 13 0.56 -0.76 23.80
C ALA A 13 0.60 -1.94 24.79
N TYR A 14 -0.53 -2.24 25.44
CA TYR A 14 -0.67 -3.41 26.32
C TYR A 14 -0.50 -4.74 25.58
N GLN A 15 -1.12 -4.89 24.40
CA GLN A 15 -1.04 -6.11 23.58
C GLN A 15 0.36 -6.36 23.02
N LEU A 16 1.08 -5.29 22.66
CA LEU A 16 2.42 -5.41 22.10
C LEU A 16 3.51 -5.51 23.18
N ASN A 17 3.16 -5.30 24.46
CA ASN A 17 4.07 -5.32 25.63
C ASN A 17 5.37 -4.54 25.40
N ILE A 18 5.27 -3.43 24.67
CA ILE A 18 6.40 -2.56 24.34
C ILE A 18 6.27 -1.28 25.17
N PRO A 19 7.35 -0.87 25.87
CA PRO A 19 7.40 0.41 26.54
C PRO A 19 7.10 1.56 25.58
N ALA A 20 6.49 2.64 26.07
CA ALA A 20 6.12 3.80 25.25
C ALA A 20 7.30 4.35 24.43
N SER A 21 8.51 4.38 25.02
CA SER A 21 9.74 4.78 24.34
C SER A 21 10.10 3.89 23.14
N THR A 22 9.79 2.59 23.21
CA THR A 22 9.98 1.66 22.09
C THR A 22 8.93 1.87 21.01
N ALA A 23 7.69 2.17 21.38
CA ALA A 23 6.63 2.50 20.42
C ALA A 23 6.93 3.78 19.65
N ASP A 24 7.44 4.82 20.32
CA ASP A 24 7.85 6.07 19.68
C ASP A 24 9.03 5.86 18.71
N ALA A 25 10.03 5.07 19.10
CA ALA A 25 11.15 4.72 18.23
C ALA A 25 10.69 3.95 16.98
N LEU A 26 9.76 3.00 17.13
CA LEU A 26 9.18 2.26 16.00
C LEU A 26 8.37 3.17 15.07
N LYS A 27 7.65 4.13 15.64
CA LYS A 27 6.91 5.14 14.87
C LYS A 27 7.86 6.02 14.06
N GLU A 28 8.92 6.53 14.67
CA GLU A 28 9.93 7.35 14.00
C GLU A 28 10.64 6.58 12.87
N GLN A 29 11.02 5.32 13.12
CA GLN A 29 11.57 4.43 12.09
C GLN A 29 10.59 4.18 10.94
N GLY A 30 9.30 4.04 11.24
CA GLY A 30 8.25 3.90 10.25
C GLY A 30 8.11 5.14 9.38
N GLU A 31 8.10 6.32 9.99
CA GLU A 31 8.05 7.62 9.32
C GLU A 31 9.28 7.85 8.43
N ASP A 32 10.48 7.55 8.91
CA ASP A 32 11.72 7.66 8.13
C ASP A 32 11.77 6.68 6.95
N SER A 33 11.34 5.44 7.18
CA SER A 33 11.23 4.43 6.12
C SER A 33 10.22 4.84 5.05
N ALA A 34 9.14 5.52 5.43
CA ALA A 34 8.17 6.06 4.48
C ALA A 34 8.72 7.26 3.71
N LYS A 35 9.40 8.20 4.38
CA LYS A 35 10.09 9.33 3.72
C LYS A 35 11.09 8.85 2.67
N ARG A 36 11.92 7.84 3.00
CA ARG A 36 12.86 7.22 2.03
C ARG A 36 12.15 6.62 0.82
N ARG A 37 10.92 6.15 0.99
CA ARG A 37 10.06 5.59 -0.07
C ARG A 37 9.19 6.65 -0.75
N GLY A 38 9.37 7.93 -0.42
CA GLY A 38 8.59 9.03 -0.99
C GLY A 38 7.11 9.02 -0.59
N LYS A 39 6.74 8.28 0.45
CA LYS A 39 5.36 8.22 0.95
C LYS A 39 5.13 9.38 1.91
N THR A 40 4.08 10.14 1.66
CA THR A 40 3.66 11.27 2.49
C THR A 40 2.39 10.90 3.24
N PHE A 41 2.28 11.36 4.49
CA PHE A 41 1.13 11.03 5.36
C PHE A 41 0.38 12.29 5.83
N GLY A 42 0.90 13.48 5.51
CA GLY A 42 0.22 14.75 5.75
C GLY A 42 -0.63 15.19 4.55
N PRO A 43 -1.83 15.77 4.77
CA PRO A 43 -2.67 16.29 3.68
C PRO A 43 -2.04 17.45 2.90
N THR A 44 -1.02 18.10 3.45
CA THR A 44 -0.25 19.19 2.82
C THR A 44 0.95 18.70 2.01
N GLU A 45 1.30 17.41 2.10
CA GLU A 45 2.48 16.85 1.46
C GLU A 45 2.14 16.30 0.07
N LEU A 46 1.81 17.21 -0.84
CA LEU A 46 1.68 16.88 -2.27
C LEU A 46 3.08 16.71 -2.86
N ARG A 47 3.47 15.46 -3.09
CA ARG A 47 4.72 15.12 -3.77
C ARG A 47 4.41 14.72 -5.22
N PHE A 48 5.03 15.40 -6.16
CA PHE A 48 5.04 14.96 -7.56
C PHE A 48 5.91 13.69 -7.70
N PRO A 49 5.42 12.65 -8.41
CA PRO A 49 6.22 11.46 -8.70
C PRO A 49 7.53 11.82 -9.40
N ASN A 50 8.60 11.12 -9.07
CA ASN A 50 9.85 11.27 -9.81
C ASN A 50 9.84 10.40 -11.09
N PRO A 51 10.73 10.64 -12.07
CA PRO A 51 10.73 9.89 -13.33
C PRO A 51 10.84 8.36 -13.20
N LYS A 52 11.47 7.85 -12.12
CA LYS A 52 11.54 6.40 -11.87
C LYS A 52 10.20 5.84 -11.39
N GLU A 53 9.48 6.60 -10.56
CA GLU A 53 8.14 6.26 -10.09
C GLU A 53 7.13 6.32 -11.23
N GLU A 54 7.21 7.34 -12.10
CA GLU A 54 6.38 7.44 -13.30
C GLU A 54 6.60 6.25 -14.24
N ASN A 55 7.86 5.89 -14.52
CA ASN A 55 8.18 4.70 -15.32
C ASN A 55 7.63 3.42 -14.69
N SER A 56 7.70 3.29 -13.36
CA SER A 56 7.15 2.12 -12.66
C SER A 56 5.63 2.07 -12.75
N MET A 57 4.96 3.21 -12.63
CA MET A 57 3.50 3.32 -12.81
C MET A 57 3.08 3.01 -14.24
N HIS A 58 3.81 3.51 -15.23
CA HIS A 58 3.59 3.22 -16.64
C HIS A 58 3.72 1.71 -16.92
N ASN A 59 4.81 1.09 -16.47
CA ASN A 59 5.04 -0.35 -16.66
C ASN A 59 3.97 -1.20 -15.96
N ALA A 60 3.52 -0.80 -14.77
CA ALA A 60 2.41 -1.48 -14.09
C ALA A 60 1.08 -1.37 -14.86
N GLY A 61 0.85 -0.24 -15.55
CA GLY A 61 -0.29 -0.06 -16.44
C GLY A 61 -0.25 -1.01 -17.64
N GLU A 62 0.90 -1.09 -18.31
CA GLU A 62 1.12 -2.01 -19.44
C GLU A 62 0.97 -3.49 -19.04
N GLU A 63 1.56 -3.89 -17.91
CA GLU A 63 1.45 -5.25 -17.38
C GLU A 63 -0.01 -5.60 -17.04
N SER A 64 -0.76 -4.65 -16.47
CA SER A 64 -2.18 -4.81 -16.17
C SER A 64 -3.03 -4.95 -17.45
N LEU A 65 -2.71 -4.20 -18.51
CA LEU A 65 -3.36 -4.35 -19.82
C LEU A 65 -3.08 -5.72 -20.43
N ASN A 66 -1.83 -6.19 -20.39
CA ASN A 66 -1.45 -7.49 -20.93
C ASN A 66 -2.10 -8.65 -20.16
N ARG A 67 -2.15 -8.58 -18.82
CA ARG A 67 -2.89 -9.56 -18.02
C ARG A 67 -4.38 -9.60 -18.37
N ARG A 68 -5.02 -8.44 -18.58
CA ARG A 68 -6.44 -8.38 -18.96
C ARG A 68 -6.69 -9.10 -20.28
N LYS A 69 -5.85 -8.85 -21.29
CA LYS A 69 -5.92 -9.54 -22.59
C LYS A 69 -5.84 -11.07 -22.41
N HIS A 70 -4.84 -11.54 -21.67
CA HIS A 70 -4.69 -12.97 -21.39
C HIS A 70 -5.90 -13.59 -20.69
N VAL A 71 -6.45 -12.92 -19.67
CA VAL A 71 -7.64 -13.43 -18.96
C VAL A 71 -8.84 -13.50 -19.90
N THR A 72 -9.08 -12.45 -20.71
CA THR A 72 -10.19 -12.45 -21.68
C THR A 72 -10.02 -13.51 -22.75
N GLU A 73 -8.80 -13.74 -23.24
CA GLU A 73 -8.50 -14.78 -24.22
C GLU A 73 -8.69 -16.18 -23.64
N ASN A 74 -8.27 -16.41 -22.39
CA ASN A 74 -8.49 -17.68 -21.70
C ASN A 74 -9.99 -17.99 -21.51
N ILE A 75 -10.79 -16.98 -21.18
CA ILE A 75 -12.25 -17.12 -21.05
C ILE A 75 -12.86 -17.43 -22.43
N ALA A 76 -12.49 -16.70 -23.48
CA ALA A 76 -12.99 -16.94 -24.84
C ALA A 76 -12.61 -18.34 -25.37
N ASN A 77 -11.38 -18.78 -25.11
CA ASN A 77 -10.90 -20.12 -25.46
C ASN A 77 -11.64 -21.22 -24.67
N SER A 78 -11.95 -20.98 -23.39
CA SER A 78 -12.73 -21.91 -22.58
C SER A 78 -14.13 -22.11 -23.17
N TYR A 79 -14.80 -21.03 -23.61
CA TYR A 79 -16.10 -21.15 -24.28
C TYR A 79 -16.01 -21.94 -25.58
N ARG A 80 -15.03 -21.67 -26.45
CA ARG A 80 -14.83 -22.42 -27.71
C ARG A 80 -14.59 -23.92 -27.49
N ASN A 81 -13.78 -24.26 -26.50
CA ASN A 81 -13.44 -25.65 -26.18
C ASN A 81 -14.61 -26.39 -25.50
N SER A 82 -15.46 -25.69 -24.75
CA SER A 82 -16.67 -26.26 -24.13
C SER A 82 -17.85 -26.43 -25.09
N SER A 83 -17.82 -25.74 -26.25
CA SER A 83 -18.87 -25.81 -27.27
C SER A 83 -18.53 -26.75 -28.43
N SER A 84 -17.39 -27.46 -28.36
CA SER A 84 -16.94 -28.47 -29.33
C SER A 84 -17.12 -29.85 -28.72
#